data_AF-A0A831UJB9-F1
#
_entry.id   AF-A0A831UJB9-F1
#
_cell.length_a   1.000
_cell.length_b   1.000
_cell.length_c   1.000
_cell.angle_alpha   90.00
_cell.angle_beta   90.00
_cell.angle_gamma   90.00
#
_symmetry.space_group_name_H-M   'P 1'
#
loop_
_entity.id
_entity.type
_entity.pdbx_description
1 polymer ?
#
loop_
_entity_poly.entity_id
_entity_poly.type
_entity_poly.pdbx_seq_one_letter_code
_entity_poly.pdbx_strand_id
1 'polypeptide(L)'
;MSTVDTNTRKKDQDRPLQLKGYALANAVALASLLVLWALSHAPVLVERLYTEHVFQFLNRFLAAISGVFPFSLFEVLLLAVVGSGLWCAARGVHHVLHGRRSVGNLLVRGVLQLVTAVLVLVAYFYAAWGLNYARTNLVARMDWQDFDASEDSVASDGDIEELERLCVELVQATNEAYAEAMGTEDLSEPSRPADLAAMDKAIDRAYERIATQLDLHPSFAVSRGRAKPVTASILMCHLNISGFYNPWT
;
A
#
# COMPACT_ATOMS: atom_id res chain seq x y z
N MET A 1 1.50 59.05 -10.23
CA MET A 1 0.30 58.51 -10.89
C MET A 1 0.69 57.40 -11.89
N SER A 2 1.26 56.28 -11.41
CA SER A 2 1.81 55.20 -12.29
C SER A 2 1.87 53.79 -11.64
N THR A 3 1.75 53.69 -10.31
CA THR A 3 1.79 52.39 -9.59
C THR A 3 0.46 51.62 -9.59
N VAL A 4 -0.67 52.31 -9.80
CA VAL A 4 -1.99 51.66 -9.82
C VAL A 4 -2.18 50.84 -11.10
N ASP A 5 -1.67 51.33 -12.24
CA ASP A 5 -1.87 50.74 -13.57
C ASP A 5 -1.03 49.49 -13.84
N THR A 6 0.13 49.38 -13.18
CA THR A 6 1.00 48.20 -13.29
C THR A 6 0.47 47.03 -12.46
N ASN A 7 -0.16 47.29 -11.31
CA ASN A 7 -0.71 46.27 -10.45
C ASN A 7 -2.04 45.71 -10.99
N THR A 8 -2.88 46.54 -11.61
CA THR A 8 -4.10 46.11 -12.31
C THR A 8 -3.78 45.28 -13.56
N ARG A 9 -2.82 45.69 -14.40
CA ARG A 9 -2.37 44.88 -15.56
C ARG A 9 -1.79 43.51 -15.18
N LYS A 10 -1.06 43.42 -14.07
CA LYS A 10 -0.51 42.14 -13.57
C LYS A 10 -1.60 41.20 -13.04
N LYS A 11 -2.70 41.76 -12.52
CA LYS A 11 -3.87 41.02 -12.02
C LYS A 11 -4.72 40.44 -13.16
N ASP A 12 -4.87 41.16 -14.26
CA ASP A 12 -5.57 40.69 -15.48
C ASP A 12 -4.84 39.58 -16.24
N GLN A 13 -3.52 39.47 -16.08
CA GLN A 13 -2.70 38.41 -16.70
C GLN A 13 -2.58 37.14 -15.84
N ASP A 14 -3.10 37.14 -14.62
CA ASP A 14 -2.96 36.03 -13.70
C ASP A 14 -3.95 34.90 -14.05
N ARG A 15 -3.42 33.72 -14.40
CA ARG A 15 -4.27 32.58 -14.78
C ARG A 15 -5.23 32.19 -13.65
N PRO A 16 -6.53 32.00 -13.93
CA PRO A 16 -7.52 31.73 -12.90
C PRO A 16 -7.24 30.42 -12.16
N LEU A 17 -7.55 30.42 -10.87
CA LEU A 17 -7.59 29.21 -10.06
C LEU A 17 -8.84 28.41 -10.44
N GLN A 18 -8.69 27.14 -10.79
CA GLN A 18 -9.80 26.23 -11.11
C GLN A 18 -10.52 25.76 -9.83
N LEU A 19 -10.91 26.70 -8.96
CA LEU A 19 -11.39 26.45 -7.59
C LEU A 19 -12.56 25.46 -7.56
N LYS A 20 -13.52 25.59 -8.47
CA LYS A 20 -14.68 24.68 -8.55
C LYS A 20 -14.26 23.23 -8.79
N GLY A 21 -13.26 23.00 -9.63
CA GLY A 21 -12.74 21.65 -9.91
C GLY A 21 -12.08 21.03 -8.69
N TYR A 22 -11.19 21.76 -8.02
CA TYR A 22 -10.55 21.30 -6.78
C TYR A 22 -11.57 21.09 -5.65
N ALA A 23 -12.54 22.00 -5.50
CA ALA A 23 -13.58 21.88 -4.49
C ALA A 23 -14.45 20.63 -4.71
N LEU A 24 -14.86 20.36 -5.96
CA LEU A 24 -15.62 19.16 -6.30
C LEU A 24 -14.79 17.90 -6.03
N ALA A 25 -13.53 17.85 -6.50
CA ALA A 25 -12.66 16.70 -6.27
C ALA A 25 -12.44 16.42 -4.78
N ASN A 26 -12.18 17.47 -3.99
CA ASN A 26 -12.00 17.36 -2.55
C ASN A 26 -13.29 16.92 -1.85
N ALA A 27 -14.44 17.45 -2.25
CA ALA A 27 -15.73 17.07 -1.69
C ALA A 27 -16.04 15.58 -1.94
N VAL A 28 -15.79 15.10 -3.18
CA VAL A 28 -15.96 13.68 -3.52
C VAL A 28 -15.00 12.82 -2.71
N ALA A 29 -13.71 13.17 -2.65
CA ALA A 29 -12.72 12.39 -1.90
C ALA A 29 -13.03 12.34 -0.40
N LEU A 30 -13.46 13.46 0.20
CA LEU A 30 -13.89 13.51 1.60
C LEU A 30 -15.15 12.68 1.84
N ALA A 31 -16.14 12.76 0.95
CA ALA A 31 -17.35 11.94 1.05
C ALA A 31 -17.01 10.45 0.98
N SER A 32 -16.11 10.04 0.07
CA SER A 32 -15.61 8.66 0.00
C SER A 32 -14.91 8.26 1.30
N LEU A 33 -14.04 9.10 1.85
CA LEU A 33 -13.36 8.83 3.11
C LEU A 33 -14.31 8.69 4.29
N LEU A 34 -15.38 9.50 4.35
CA LEU A 34 -16.41 9.36 5.39
C LEU A 34 -17.13 8.02 5.30
N VAL A 35 -17.44 7.55 4.08
CA VAL A 35 -18.04 6.23 3.88
C VAL A 35 -17.08 5.11 4.29
N LEU A 36 -15.81 5.20 3.90
CA LEU A 36 -14.78 4.22 4.25
C LEU A 36 -14.53 4.19 5.76
N TRP A 37 -14.51 5.35 6.42
CA TRP A 37 -14.41 5.47 7.87
C TRP A 37 -15.64 4.88 8.59
N ALA A 38 -16.85 5.10 8.07
CA ALA A 38 -18.04 4.47 8.65
C ALA A 38 -17.98 2.94 8.52
N LEU A 39 -17.54 2.43 7.36
CA LEU A 39 -17.33 0.99 7.14
C LEU A 39 -16.27 0.41 8.09
N SER A 40 -15.20 1.15 8.39
CA SER A 40 -14.13 0.66 9.28
C SER A 40 -14.59 0.43 10.72
N HIS A 41 -15.76 0.91 11.12
CA HIS A 41 -16.36 0.65 12.43
C HIS A 41 -17.29 -0.57 12.44
N ALA A 42 -17.42 -1.28 11.32
CA ALA A 42 -18.23 -2.50 11.19
C ALA A 42 -17.35 -3.69 10.74
N PRO A 43 -16.51 -4.27 11.62
CA PRO A 43 -15.52 -5.29 11.23
C PRO A 43 -16.13 -6.52 10.56
N VAL A 44 -17.29 -6.97 11.03
CA VAL A 44 -18.02 -8.12 10.43
C VAL A 44 -18.44 -7.82 8.99
N LEU A 45 -18.86 -6.59 8.70
CA LEU A 45 -19.22 -6.17 7.35
C LEU A 45 -17.97 -6.03 6.47
N VAL A 46 -16.89 -5.48 7.01
CA VAL A 46 -15.59 -5.39 6.32
C VAL A 46 -15.06 -6.77 5.99
N GLU A 47 -15.18 -7.76 6.88
CA GLU A 47 -14.77 -9.13 6.61
C GLU A 47 -15.61 -9.73 5.47
N ARG A 48 -16.93 -9.81 5.68
CA ARG A 48 -17.84 -10.54 4.78
C ARG A 48 -18.01 -9.87 3.42
N LEU A 49 -18.19 -8.54 3.38
CA LEU A 49 -18.47 -7.84 2.13
C LEU A 49 -17.18 -7.38 1.46
N TYR A 50 -16.33 -6.67 2.19
CA TYR A 50 -15.16 -6.05 1.57
C TYR A 50 -14.05 -7.09 1.35
N THR A 51 -13.59 -7.74 2.42
CA THR A 51 -12.38 -8.57 2.38
C THR A 51 -12.58 -9.85 1.58
N GLU A 52 -13.64 -10.61 1.87
CA GLU A 52 -13.90 -11.90 1.24
C GLU A 52 -14.31 -11.77 -0.25
N HIS A 53 -14.88 -10.62 -0.65
CA HIS A 53 -15.43 -10.43 -2.00
C HIS A 53 -14.76 -9.28 -2.75
N VAL A 54 -15.01 -8.03 -2.35
CA VAL A 54 -14.57 -6.83 -3.10
C VAL A 54 -13.06 -6.79 -3.25
N PHE A 55 -12.34 -6.98 -2.14
CA PHE A 55 -10.89 -7.01 -2.11
C PHE A 55 -10.33 -8.19 -2.89
N GLN A 56 -10.89 -9.40 -2.77
CA GLN A 56 -10.41 -10.54 -3.57
C GLN A 56 -10.59 -10.31 -5.08
N PHE A 57 -11.71 -9.73 -5.49
CA PHE A 57 -11.91 -9.32 -6.88
C PHE A 57 -10.87 -8.29 -7.32
N LEU A 58 -10.73 -7.21 -6.55
CA LEU A 58 -9.79 -6.13 -6.87
C LEU A 58 -8.33 -6.62 -6.90
N ASN A 59 -7.96 -7.47 -5.94
CA ASN A 59 -6.64 -8.07 -5.82
C ASN A 59 -6.30 -8.89 -7.07
N ARG A 60 -7.19 -9.81 -7.47
CA ARG A 60 -7.00 -10.62 -8.68
C ARG A 60 -6.95 -9.75 -9.94
N PHE A 61 -7.81 -8.75 -10.03
CA PHE A 61 -7.85 -7.85 -11.19
C PHE A 61 -6.56 -7.04 -11.32
N LEU A 62 -6.09 -6.42 -10.24
CA LEU A 62 -4.87 -5.63 -10.23
C LEU A 62 -3.62 -6.50 -10.40
N ALA A 63 -3.58 -7.68 -9.79
CA ALA A 63 -2.50 -8.65 -10.00
C ALA A 63 -2.46 -9.17 -11.44
N ALA A 64 -3.61 -9.35 -12.10
CA ALA A 64 -3.67 -9.74 -13.51
C ALA A 64 -3.13 -8.63 -14.43
N ILE A 65 -3.52 -7.37 -14.19
CA ILE A 65 -3.00 -6.23 -14.96
C ILE A 65 -1.50 -6.07 -14.74
N SER A 66 -1.06 -6.10 -13.48
CA SER A 66 0.34 -5.93 -13.16
C SER A 66 1.17 -7.09 -13.69
N GLY A 67 0.67 -8.33 -13.63
CA GLY A 67 1.39 -9.54 -14.00
C GLY A 67 1.86 -9.58 -15.45
N VAL A 68 1.21 -8.83 -16.34
CA VAL A 68 1.64 -8.64 -17.75
C VAL A 68 3.04 -8.03 -17.83
N PHE A 69 3.39 -7.17 -16.88
CA PHE A 69 4.66 -6.45 -16.88
C PHE A 69 5.73 -7.19 -16.06
N PRO A 70 6.98 -7.24 -16.55
CA PRO A 70 8.08 -7.89 -15.83
C PRO A 70 8.67 -7.02 -14.70
N PHE A 71 8.17 -5.79 -14.51
CA PHE A 71 8.60 -4.83 -13.50
C PHE A 71 7.43 -4.39 -12.62
N SER A 72 7.74 -3.79 -11.47
CA SER A 72 6.72 -3.29 -10.54
C SER A 72 5.97 -2.08 -11.12
N LEU A 73 4.65 -2.19 -11.25
CA LEU A 73 3.83 -1.03 -11.66
C LEU A 73 3.80 0.05 -10.57
N PHE A 74 4.06 -0.33 -9.33
CA PHE A 74 4.11 0.60 -8.22
C PHE A 74 5.35 1.48 -8.29
N GLU A 75 6.51 0.94 -8.69
CA GLU A 75 7.72 1.74 -8.96
C GLU A 75 7.46 2.79 -10.05
N VAL A 76 6.79 2.40 -11.13
CA VAL A 76 6.40 3.31 -12.22
C VAL A 76 5.44 4.38 -11.71
N LEU A 77 4.43 4.01 -10.92
CA LEU A 77 3.49 4.95 -10.32
C LEU A 77 4.20 5.95 -9.41
N LEU A 78 5.14 5.49 -8.57
CA LEU A 78 5.91 6.35 -7.67
C LEU A 78 6.74 7.37 -8.46
N LEU A 79 7.46 6.91 -9.48
CA LEU A 79 8.22 7.79 -10.38
C LEU A 79 7.31 8.78 -11.12
N ALA A 80 6.12 8.34 -11.56
CA ALA A 80 5.15 9.21 -12.21
C ALA A 80 4.61 10.28 -11.25
N VAL A 81 4.30 9.93 -9.99
CA VAL A 81 3.86 10.89 -8.96
C VAL A 81 4.94 11.92 -8.69
N VAL A 82 6.17 11.50 -8.40
CA VAL A 82 7.30 12.40 -8.15
C VAL A 82 7.59 13.27 -9.37
N GLY A 83 7.69 12.67 -10.55
CA GLY A 83 7.92 13.38 -11.81
C GLY A 83 6.83 14.39 -12.14
N SER A 84 5.56 14.06 -11.91
CA SER A 84 4.44 14.97 -12.12
C SER A 84 4.49 16.17 -11.16
N GLY A 85 4.89 15.95 -9.90
CA GLY A 85 5.09 17.00 -8.91
C GLY A 85 6.20 17.96 -9.32
N LEU A 86 7.36 17.42 -9.70
CA LEU A 86 8.51 18.19 -10.20
C LEU A 86 8.15 18.98 -11.46
N TRP A 87 7.46 18.36 -12.41
CA TRP A 87 6.99 19.02 -13.63
C TRP A 87 6.02 20.17 -13.33
N CYS A 88 5.05 19.95 -12.42
CA CYS A 88 4.11 20.98 -12.01
C CYS A 88 4.81 22.16 -11.32
N ALA A 89 5.80 21.88 -10.45
CA ALA A 89 6.62 22.88 -9.81
C ALA A 89 7.42 23.70 -10.84
N ALA A 90 8.15 23.02 -11.74
CA ALA A 90 8.94 23.66 -12.79
C ALA A 90 8.07 24.55 -13.72
N ARG A 91 6.91 24.06 -14.15
CA ARG A 91 5.94 24.87 -14.92
C ARG A 91 5.41 26.05 -14.12
N GLY A 92 5.17 25.85 -12.83
CA GLY A 92 4.75 26.89 -11.91
C GLY A 92 5.74 28.05 -11.86
N VAL A 93 7.01 27.71 -11.62
CA VAL A 93 8.13 28.67 -11.60
C VAL A 93 8.27 29.36 -12.96
N HIS A 94 8.25 28.61 -14.06
CA HIS A 94 8.30 29.18 -15.41
C HIS A 94 7.18 30.20 -15.65
N HIS A 95 5.95 29.92 -15.19
CA HIS A 95 4.83 30.86 -15.33
C HIS A 95 5.00 32.15 -14.51
N VAL A 96 5.62 32.06 -13.32
CA VAL A 96 5.94 33.23 -12.51
C VAL A 96 7.03 34.08 -13.16
N LEU A 97 8.11 33.44 -13.63
CA LEU A 97 9.24 34.12 -14.29
C LEU A 97 8.80 34.88 -15.55
N HIS A 98 7.82 34.36 -16.29
CA HIS A 98 7.28 34.99 -17.50
C HIS A 98 6.07 35.92 -17.23
N GLY A 99 5.81 36.28 -15.97
CA GLY A 99 4.72 37.20 -15.60
C GLY A 99 3.30 36.68 -15.87
N ARG A 100 3.14 35.39 -16.21
CA ARG A 100 1.85 34.76 -16.53
C ARG A 100 1.06 34.32 -15.30
N ARG A 101 1.66 34.42 -14.12
CA ARG A 101 1.04 34.07 -12.83
C ARG A 101 1.73 34.78 -11.67
N SER A 102 0.97 35.17 -10.66
CA SER A 102 1.53 35.72 -9.41
C SER A 102 2.06 34.62 -8.49
N VAL A 103 3.04 34.94 -7.63
CA VAL A 103 3.59 33.98 -6.64
C VAL A 103 2.48 33.49 -5.70
N GLY A 104 1.62 34.38 -5.22
CA GLY A 104 0.49 34.01 -4.36
C GLY A 104 -0.48 33.02 -5.03
N ASN A 105 -0.84 33.24 -6.29
CA ASN A 105 -1.69 32.32 -7.05
C ASN A 105 -1.00 30.97 -7.28
N LEU A 106 0.30 30.95 -7.55
CA LEU A 106 1.08 29.71 -7.63
C LEU A 106 1.02 28.92 -6.31
N LEU A 107 1.23 29.58 -5.17
CA LEU A 107 1.19 28.92 -3.85
C LEU A 107 -0.20 28.35 -3.54
N VAL A 108 -1.26 29.14 -3.74
CA VAL A 108 -2.64 28.67 -3.51
C VAL A 108 -2.96 27.48 -4.40
N ARG A 109 -2.57 27.53 -5.69
CA ARG A 109 -2.73 26.38 -6.59
C ARG A 109 -1.95 25.16 -6.10
N GLY A 110 -0.70 25.34 -5.67
CA GLY A 110 0.15 24.25 -5.18
C GLY A 110 -0.46 23.57 -3.96
N VAL A 111 -0.95 24.35 -3.00
CA VAL A 111 -1.65 23.83 -1.81
C VAL A 111 -2.91 23.08 -2.21
N LEU A 112 -3.75 23.65 -3.08
CA LEU A 112 -4.96 22.96 -3.55
C LEU A 112 -4.64 21.63 -4.23
N GLN A 113 -3.62 21.63 -5.11
CA GLN A 113 -3.17 20.40 -5.78
C GLN A 113 -2.65 19.36 -4.79
N LEU A 114 -1.85 19.78 -3.81
CA LEU A 114 -1.31 18.88 -2.78
C LEU A 114 -2.43 18.29 -1.92
N VAL A 115 -3.36 19.12 -1.44
CA VAL A 115 -4.51 18.67 -0.63
C VAL A 115 -5.36 17.68 -1.42
N THR A 116 -5.69 18.00 -2.68
CA THR A 116 -6.47 17.08 -3.53
C THR A 116 -5.71 15.77 -3.76
N ALA A 117 -4.41 15.83 -4.06
CA ALA A 117 -3.60 14.64 -4.28
C ALA A 117 -3.56 13.74 -3.03
N VAL A 118 -3.37 14.33 -1.84
CA VAL A 118 -3.37 13.61 -0.56
C VAL A 118 -4.73 12.98 -0.30
N LEU A 119 -5.83 13.73 -0.44
CA LEU A 119 -7.18 13.21 -0.21
C LEU A 119 -7.51 12.04 -1.15
N VAL A 120 -7.20 12.19 -2.44
CA VAL A 120 -7.42 11.13 -3.43
C VAL A 120 -6.55 9.91 -3.14
N LEU A 121 -5.28 10.11 -2.76
CA LEU A 121 -4.37 9.01 -2.43
C LEU A 121 -4.81 8.23 -1.20
N VAL A 122 -5.24 8.93 -0.14
CA VAL A 122 -5.75 8.29 1.08
C VAL A 122 -7.08 7.58 0.81
N ALA A 123 -7.98 8.18 0.03
CA ALA A 123 -9.24 7.53 -0.37
C ALA A 123 -8.97 6.26 -1.19
N TYR A 124 -8.05 6.34 -2.16
CA TYR A 124 -7.60 5.18 -2.94
C TYR A 124 -7.00 4.10 -2.05
N PHE A 125 -6.09 4.45 -1.13
CA PHE A 125 -5.48 3.51 -0.19
C PHE A 125 -6.54 2.72 0.57
N TYR A 126 -7.48 3.39 1.24
CA TYR A 126 -8.52 2.73 2.02
C TYR A 126 -9.49 1.93 1.17
N ALA A 127 -9.89 2.46 0.01
CA ALA A 127 -10.79 1.77 -0.91
C ALA A 127 -10.15 0.53 -1.52
N ALA A 128 -8.86 0.57 -1.84
CA ALA A 128 -8.21 -0.51 -2.58
C ALA A 128 -7.64 -1.61 -1.68
N TRP A 129 -7.17 -1.30 -0.47
CA TRP A 129 -6.78 -2.34 0.50
C TRP A 129 -6.84 -1.93 1.97
N GLY A 130 -6.86 -0.64 2.30
CA GLY A 130 -6.73 -0.16 3.68
C GLY A 130 -7.92 -0.54 4.58
N LEU A 131 -9.10 -0.81 4.02
CA LEU A 131 -10.21 -1.37 4.80
C LEU A 131 -9.88 -2.74 5.40
N ASN A 132 -8.94 -3.51 4.84
CA ASN A 132 -8.54 -4.80 5.42
C ASN A 132 -7.91 -4.67 6.83
N TYR A 133 -7.48 -3.48 7.24
CA TYR A 133 -7.01 -3.25 8.62
C TYR A 133 -8.15 -3.17 9.64
N ALA A 134 -9.39 -2.97 9.17
CA ALA A 134 -10.59 -2.95 10.01
C ALA A 134 -11.34 -4.28 9.99
N ARG A 135 -10.67 -5.38 9.62
CA ARG A 135 -11.24 -6.73 9.61
C ARG A 135 -11.55 -7.23 11.02
N THR A 136 -12.40 -8.26 11.08
CA THR A 136 -12.61 -9.03 12.30
C THR A 136 -11.27 -9.57 12.82
N ASN A 137 -11.07 -9.54 14.14
CA ASN A 137 -9.85 -10.01 14.78
C ASN A 137 -9.59 -11.50 14.49
N LEU A 138 -8.35 -11.96 14.72
CA LEU A 138 -7.98 -13.35 14.42
C LEU A 138 -8.78 -14.35 15.27
N VAL A 139 -8.97 -14.07 16.55
CA VAL A 139 -9.72 -14.91 17.50
C VAL A 139 -11.11 -15.27 16.96
N ALA A 140 -11.88 -14.26 16.53
CA ALA A 140 -13.22 -14.47 16.00
C ALA A 140 -13.23 -15.06 14.58
N ARG A 141 -12.16 -14.91 13.79
CA ARG A 141 -12.03 -15.55 12.47
C ARG A 141 -11.67 -17.02 12.55
N MET A 142 -10.95 -17.41 13.61
CA MET A 142 -10.46 -18.77 13.83
C MET A 142 -11.32 -19.58 14.80
N ASP A 143 -12.36 -18.98 15.39
CA ASP A 143 -13.17 -19.57 16.45
C ASP A 143 -12.32 -20.00 17.66
N TRP A 144 -11.40 -19.11 18.06
CA TRP A 144 -10.42 -19.32 19.13
C TRP A 144 -10.81 -18.58 20.42
N GLN A 145 -12.10 -18.48 20.74
CA GLN A 145 -12.57 -17.70 21.89
C GLN A 145 -11.99 -18.20 23.22
N ASP A 146 -11.62 -19.49 23.30
CA ASP A 146 -10.93 -20.06 24.45
C ASP A 146 -9.52 -19.47 24.68
N PHE A 147 -8.95 -18.82 23.67
CA PHE A 147 -7.65 -18.16 23.69
C PHE A 147 -7.77 -16.62 23.65
N ASP A 148 -8.98 -16.07 23.87
CA ASP A 148 -9.20 -14.62 23.90
C ASP A 148 -8.64 -14.04 25.22
N ALA A 149 -7.35 -13.71 25.18
CA ALA A 149 -6.67 -13.05 26.28
C ALA A 149 -7.12 -11.58 26.34
N SER A 150 -7.72 -11.14 27.45
CA SER A 150 -8.11 -9.73 27.62
C SER A 150 -6.88 -8.82 27.54
N GLU A 151 -7.04 -7.55 27.14
CA GLU A 151 -5.92 -6.60 27.07
C GLU A 151 -5.17 -6.42 28.42
N ASP A 152 -5.84 -6.74 29.53
CA ASP A 152 -5.28 -6.69 30.89
C ASP A 152 -4.68 -8.02 31.38
N SER A 153 -4.71 -9.06 30.54
CA SER A 153 -4.13 -10.36 30.90
C SER A 153 -2.60 -10.25 30.96
N VAL A 154 -2.03 -10.69 32.08
CA VAL A 154 -0.58 -10.78 32.26
C VAL A 154 -0.16 -12.18 31.85
N ALA A 155 0.78 -12.27 30.90
CA ALA A 155 1.36 -13.55 30.49
C ALA A 155 1.90 -14.29 31.71
N SER A 156 1.50 -15.54 31.87
CA SER A 156 2.03 -16.42 32.90
C SER A 156 3.43 -16.90 32.54
N ASP A 157 4.19 -17.38 33.53
CA ASP A 157 5.50 -17.99 33.28
C ASP A 157 5.39 -19.17 32.28
N GLY A 158 4.29 -19.92 32.32
CA GLY A 158 4.01 -21.01 31.37
C GLY A 158 3.78 -20.52 29.92
N ASP A 159 3.11 -19.39 29.74
CA ASP A 159 2.90 -18.79 28.40
C ASP A 159 4.23 -18.32 27.81
N ILE A 160 5.11 -17.77 28.65
CA ILE A 160 6.45 -17.33 28.25
C ILE A 160 7.31 -18.53 27.84
N GLU A 161 7.30 -19.61 28.64
CA GLU A 161 8.01 -20.85 28.33
C GLU A 161 7.49 -21.51 27.05
N GLU A 162 6.17 -21.53 26.83
CA GLU A 162 5.57 -22.03 25.60
C GLU A 162 5.98 -21.19 24.39
N LEU A 163 5.95 -19.86 24.49
CA LEU A 163 6.38 -18.97 23.42
C LEU A 163 7.87 -19.15 23.11
N GLU A 164 8.73 -19.27 24.13
CA GLU A 164 10.16 -19.54 23.95
C GLU A 164 10.39 -20.86 23.20
N ARG A 165 9.73 -21.93 23.65
CA ARG A 165 9.80 -23.24 23.00
C ARG A 165 9.35 -23.17 21.54
N LEU A 166 8.22 -22.51 21.26
CA LEU A 166 7.72 -22.32 19.90
C LEU A 166 8.72 -21.54 19.04
N CYS A 167 9.36 -20.50 19.57
CA CYS A 167 10.39 -19.74 18.85
C CYS A 167 11.58 -20.63 18.49
N VAL A 168 12.05 -21.46 19.43
CA VAL A 168 13.15 -22.40 19.17
C VAL A 168 12.77 -23.43 18.11
N GLU A 169 11.57 -24.02 18.19
CA GLU A 169 11.07 -24.97 17.20
C GLU A 169 10.96 -24.34 15.81
N LEU A 170 10.46 -23.11 15.71
CA LEU A 170 10.36 -22.39 14.43
C LEU A 170 11.74 -22.07 13.84
N VAL A 171 12.73 -21.71 14.67
CA VAL A 171 14.11 -21.50 14.22
C VAL A 171 14.70 -22.79 13.67
N GLN A 172 14.54 -23.91 14.39
CA GLN A 172 15.03 -25.21 13.95
C GLN A 172 14.36 -25.65 12.65
N ALA A 173 13.03 -25.62 12.58
CA ALA A 173 12.29 -25.98 11.38
C ALA A 173 12.64 -25.10 10.18
N THR A 174 12.89 -23.81 10.39
CA THR A 174 13.33 -22.89 9.32
C THR A 174 14.73 -23.25 8.82
N ASN A 175 15.67 -23.52 9.72
CA ASN A 175 17.04 -23.91 9.36
C ASN A 175 17.08 -25.26 8.63
N GLU A 176 16.29 -26.23 9.07
CA GLU A 176 16.15 -27.54 8.41
C GLU A 176 15.55 -27.39 7.01
N ALA A 177 14.46 -26.64 6.87
CA ALA A 177 13.83 -26.37 5.58
C ALA A 177 14.77 -25.61 4.62
N TYR A 178 15.59 -24.68 5.15
CA TYR A 178 16.62 -24.01 4.37
C TYR A 178 17.67 -25.00 3.87
N ALA A 179 18.20 -25.84 4.76
CA ALA A 179 19.22 -26.83 4.41
C ALA A 179 18.70 -27.84 3.38
N GLU A 180 17.45 -28.27 3.50
CA GLU A 180 16.78 -29.12 2.51
C GLU A 180 16.64 -28.42 1.16
N ALA A 181 16.22 -27.16 1.15
CA ALA A 181 15.99 -26.40 -0.08
C ALA A 181 17.28 -26.01 -0.81
N MET A 182 18.33 -25.64 -0.07
CA MET A 182 19.58 -25.10 -0.61
C MET A 182 20.71 -26.15 -0.70
N GLY A 183 20.57 -27.29 -0.03
CA GLY A 183 21.59 -28.34 0.04
C GLY A 183 22.82 -27.96 0.88
N THR A 184 22.74 -26.88 1.65
CA THR A 184 23.79 -26.35 2.53
C THR A 184 23.17 -25.65 3.73
N GLU A 185 23.90 -25.58 4.84
CA GLU A 185 23.57 -24.64 5.92
C GLU A 185 23.67 -23.19 5.43
N ASP A 186 22.97 -22.27 6.10
CA ASP A 186 22.94 -20.85 5.73
C ASP A 186 24.34 -20.22 5.82
N LEU A 187 24.86 -19.81 4.66
CA LEU A 187 26.18 -19.19 4.53
C LEU A 187 26.16 -17.67 4.78
N SER A 188 25.05 -17.12 5.26
CA SER A 188 24.82 -15.66 5.38
C SER A 188 24.94 -14.93 4.04
N GLU A 189 24.67 -15.65 2.94
CA GLU A 189 24.63 -15.10 1.59
C GLU A 189 23.19 -15.06 1.07
N PRO A 190 22.82 -14.04 0.26
CA PRO A 190 21.49 -13.99 -0.32
C PRO A 190 21.20 -15.24 -1.16
N SER A 191 20.14 -15.96 -0.78
CA SER A 191 19.69 -17.15 -1.50
C SER A 191 19.20 -16.79 -2.90
N ARG A 192 19.57 -17.61 -3.89
CA ARG A 192 19.18 -17.42 -5.29
C ARG A 192 18.44 -18.66 -5.79
N PRO A 193 17.10 -18.69 -5.70
CA PRO A 193 16.33 -19.79 -6.26
C PRO A 193 16.58 -19.88 -7.76
N ALA A 194 16.74 -21.11 -8.26
CA ALA A 194 17.00 -21.36 -9.68
C ALA A 194 15.83 -20.94 -10.58
N ASP A 195 14.59 -21.09 -10.08
CA ASP A 195 13.37 -20.71 -10.78
C ASP A 195 12.37 -20.03 -9.82
N LEU A 196 12.30 -18.70 -9.88
CA LEU A 196 11.36 -17.89 -9.10
C LEU A 196 9.90 -18.18 -9.44
N ALA A 197 9.59 -18.49 -10.70
CA ALA A 197 8.21 -18.76 -11.12
C ALA A 197 7.72 -20.11 -10.59
N ALA A 198 8.60 -21.12 -10.57
CA ALA A 198 8.31 -22.39 -9.93
C ALA A 198 8.12 -22.22 -8.41
N MET A 199 8.96 -21.40 -7.77
CA MET A 199 8.84 -21.06 -6.35
C MET A 199 7.51 -20.38 -6.02
N ASP A 200 7.12 -19.34 -6.76
CA ASP A 200 5.82 -18.67 -6.58
C ASP A 200 4.65 -19.65 -6.68
N LYS A 201 4.64 -20.54 -7.69
CA LYS A 201 3.62 -21.59 -7.83
C LYS A 201 3.65 -22.64 -6.73
N ALA A 202 4.81 -22.91 -6.14
CA ALA A 202 4.92 -23.84 -5.02
C ALA A 202 4.34 -23.22 -3.75
N ILE A 203 4.58 -21.92 -3.54
CA ILE A 203 4.00 -21.15 -2.44
C ILE A 203 2.47 -21.11 -2.54
N ASP A 204 1.90 -20.75 -3.69
CA ASP A 204 0.44 -20.74 -3.88
C ASP A 204 -0.19 -22.11 -3.57
N ARG A 205 0.41 -23.20 -4.09
CA ARG A 205 -0.03 -24.57 -3.79
C ARG A 205 0.13 -24.95 -2.31
N ALA A 206 1.12 -24.41 -1.61
CA ALA A 206 1.28 -24.64 -0.18
C ALA A 206 0.15 -23.97 0.62
N TYR A 207 -0.20 -22.72 0.28
CA TYR A 207 -1.34 -22.03 0.88
C TYR A 207 -2.66 -22.75 0.63
N GLU A 208 -2.89 -23.28 -0.58
CA GLU A 208 -4.07 -24.11 -0.89
C GLU A 208 -4.15 -25.39 -0.04
N ARG A 209 -3.01 -26.08 0.15
CA ARG A 209 -2.93 -27.26 1.02
C ARG A 209 -3.23 -26.90 2.47
N ILE A 210 -2.62 -25.84 3.00
CA ILE A 210 -2.82 -25.39 4.38
C ILE A 210 -4.28 -24.97 4.60
N ALA A 211 -4.87 -24.23 3.65
CA ALA A 211 -6.28 -23.87 3.72
C ALA A 211 -7.19 -25.10 3.83
N THR A 212 -6.87 -26.16 3.07
CA THR A 212 -7.63 -27.41 3.11
C THR A 212 -7.39 -28.18 4.42
N GLN A 213 -6.13 -28.27 4.87
CA GLN A 213 -5.75 -29.03 6.07
C GLN A 213 -6.31 -28.42 7.36
N LEU A 214 -6.40 -27.09 7.42
CA LEU A 214 -6.87 -26.34 8.58
C LEU A 214 -8.31 -25.83 8.44
N ASP A 215 -9.03 -26.25 7.39
CA ASP A 215 -10.40 -25.80 7.08
C ASP A 215 -10.57 -24.27 7.08
N LEU A 216 -9.60 -23.56 6.49
CA LEU A 216 -9.59 -22.09 6.45
C LEU A 216 -10.48 -21.58 5.32
N HIS A 217 -10.99 -20.37 5.52
CA HIS A 217 -11.75 -19.68 4.49
C HIS A 217 -10.95 -19.56 3.17
N PRO A 218 -11.57 -19.76 1.99
CA PRO A 218 -10.86 -19.77 0.70
C PRO A 218 -10.07 -18.50 0.37
N SER A 219 -10.42 -17.36 0.99
CA SER A 219 -9.67 -16.11 0.85
C SER A 219 -8.22 -16.20 1.35
N PHE A 220 -7.90 -17.19 2.19
CA PHE A 220 -6.55 -17.45 2.70
C PHE A 220 -5.57 -17.89 1.61
N ALA A 221 -6.06 -18.64 0.60
CA ALA A 221 -5.23 -19.23 -0.44
C ALA A 221 -5.34 -18.49 -1.80
N VAL A 222 -5.84 -17.26 -1.81
CA VAL A 222 -5.91 -16.48 -3.05
C VAL A 222 -4.50 -16.10 -3.48
N SER A 223 -4.12 -16.49 -4.70
CA SER A 223 -2.81 -16.20 -5.27
C SER A 223 -2.46 -14.71 -5.18
N ARG A 224 -1.23 -14.45 -4.75
CA ARG A 224 -0.64 -13.11 -4.67
C ARG A 224 -0.12 -12.59 -6.01
N GLY A 225 -0.22 -13.40 -7.07
CA GLY A 225 0.42 -13.11 -8.35
C GLY A 225 1.95 -13.28 -8.28
N ARG A 226 2.60 -13.06 -9.42
CA ARG A 226 4.05 -13.23 -9.55
C ARG A 226 4.81 -12.16 -8.76
N ALA A 227 5.75 -12.56 -7.92
CA ALA A 227 6.66 -11.64 -7.27
C ALA A 227 7.55 -10.95 -8.32
N LYS A 228 7.75 -9.64 -8.17
CA LYS A 228 8.57 -8.86 -9.10
C LYS A 228 9.81 -8.32 -8.41
N PRO A 229 10.95 -8.28 -9.10
CA PRO A 229 12.15 -7.67 -8.55
C PRO A 229 11.94 -6.16 -8.39
N VAL A 230 12.57 -5.61 -7.36
CA VAL A 230 12.61 -4.16 -7.13
C VAL A 230 13.69 -3.54 -8.01
N THR A 231 13.28 -2.84 -9.06
CA THR A 231 14.18 -2.27 -10.08
C THR A 231 15.03 -1.14 -9.50
N ALA A 232 14.46 -0.35 -8.59
CA ALA A 232 15.08 0.78 -7.92
C ALA A 232 15.89 0.39 -6.67
N SER A 233 16.17 -0.90 -6.47
CA SER A 233 16.86 -1.43 -5.28
C SER A 233 18.16 -0.68 -4.93
N ILE A 234 19.01 -0.40 -5.92
CA ILE A 234 20.26 0.36 -5.72
C ILE A 234 19.98 1.76 -5.16
N LEU A 235 19.00 2.47 -5.73
CA LEU A 235 18.62 3.80 -5.26
C LEU A 235 18.05 3.73 -3.84
N MET A 236 17.21 2.74 -3.57
CA MET A 236 16.63 2.51 -2.25
C MET A 236 17.70 2.26 -1.18
N CYS A 237 18.73 1.47 -1.48
CA CYS A 237 19.87 1.27 -0.58
C CYS A 237 20.56 2.59 -0.22
N HIS A 238 20.79 3.48 -1.19
CA HIS A 238 21.39 4.80 -0.94
C HIS A 238 20.48 5.71 -0.11
N LEU A 239 19.17 5.53 -0.20
CA LEU A 239 18.17 6.29 0.56
C LEU A 239 17.82 5.66 1.90
N ASN A 240 18.50 4.56 2.29
CA ASN A 240 18.17 3.76 3.48
C ASN A 240 16.71 3.25 3.51
N ILE A 241 16.18 2.91 2.33
CA ILE A 241 14.87 2.28 2.19
C ILE A 241 15.11 0.76 2.07
N SER A 242 14.67 -0.01 3.08
CA SER A 242 14.86 -1.46 3.12
C SER A 242 13.93 -2.22 2.17
N GLY A 243 12.78 -1.64 1.83
CA GLY A 243 11.78 -2.24 0.96
C GLY A 243 10.46 -1.49 1.04
N PHE A 244 9.53 -1.83 0.16
CA PHE A 244 8.12 -1.50 0.32
C PHE A 244 7.28 -2.66 -0.23
N TYR A 245 6.05 -2.77 0.28
CA TYR A 245 5.11 -3.79 -0.16
C TYR A 245 3.96 -3.14 -0.90
N ASN A 246 3.63 -3.68 -2.08
CA ASN A 246 2.38 -3.41 -2.77
C ASN A 246 1.66 -4.74 -3.00
N PRO A 247 0.37 -4.85 -2.62
CA PRO A 247 -0.34 -6.13 -2.65
C PRO A 247 -0.53 -6.73 -4.04
N TRP A 248 -0.24 -5.98 -5.12
CA TRP A 248 -0.50 -6.43 -6.49
C TRP A 248 0.72 -6.46 -7.39
N THR A 249 1.90 -5.98 -6.98
CA THR A 249 3.04 -5.86 -7.90
C THR A 249 4.38 -5.76 -7.22
#